data_AF-Q2TM93-F1
#
_entry.id   AF-Q2TM93-F1
#
_cell.length_a   1.000
_cell.length_b   1.000
_cell.length_c   1.000
_cell.angle_alpha   90.00
_cell.angle_beta   90.00
_cell.angle_gamma   90.00
#
_symmetry.space_group_name_H-M   'P 1'
#
loop_
_entity.id
_entity.type
_entity.pdbx_description
1 polymer ?
#
loop_
_entity_poly.entity_id
_entity_poly.type
_entity_poly.pdbx_seq_one_letter_code
_entity_poly.pdbx_strand_id
1 'polypeptide(L)'
;WKSRDRSGNLHGKGPNQKHSRPTSTGPLKGRMMIGNGSPVGNCYLDPQGFHSGFLSATKGANVNGHADSYSTCSYLTSYNAKKRLSNAPPETLGAAALALHYANVIIVIEKLVASPHLIGHDAREDLYNMLPASLRGALRSKLKPFAKSLTSSVYDTVLAGEWNEAMLGILEWLAPLAHNMIRWQSERSFEHQNFVSRTNVLLVQTLYYANQEKTESTITELLVGLNYIWRYGREVNAKAIEECASARMMFNDDYLDE
;
A
#
# COMPACT_ATOMS: atom_id res chain seq x y z
N TRP A 1 60.61 11.75 4.28
CA TRP A 1 61.53 11.09 3.33
C TRP A 1 61.67 9.62 3.70
N LYS A 2 61.58 8.76 2.67
CA LYS A 2 62.08 7.37 2.53
C LYS A 2 61.51 6.22 3.38
N SER A 3 60.86 5.33 2.63
CA SER A 3 60.60 3.91 2.87
C SER A 3 61.82 3.12 3.33
N ARG A 4 61.56 1.95 3.93
CA ARG A 4 62.37 0.76 3.70
C ARG A 4 61.55 -0.53 3.86
N ASP A 5 61.38 -1.20 2.72
CA ASP A 5 61.07 -2.62 2.62
C ASP A 5 62.22 -3.48 3.15
N ARG A 6 61.92 -4.64 3.75
CA ARG A 6 62.52 -5.91 3.32
C ARG A 6 61.78 -7.16 3.85
N SER A 7 61.60 -8.04 2.87
CA SER A 7 61.09 -9.41 2.83
C SER A 7 61.80 -10.44 3.72
N GLY A 8 61.05 -11.49 4.08
CA GLY A 8 61.56 -12.80 4.50
C GLY A 8 60.46 -13.88 4.43
N ASN A 9 60.54 -14.76 3.41
CA ASN A 9 59.70 -15.94 3.17
C ASN A 9 59.79 -16.99 4.29
N LEU A 10 58.72 -17.80 4.49
CA LEU A 10 58.72 -19.27 4.30
C LEU A 10 57.40 -19.96 4.73
N HIS A 11 56.79 -20.65 3.76
CA HIS A 11 56.14 -21.97 3.80
C HIS A 11 54.97 -22.30 4.76
N GLY A 12 53.86 -22.79 4.19
CA GLY A 12 52.82 -23.51 4.94
C GLY A 12 51.55 -23.91 4.16
N LYS A 13 51.69 -24.88 3.25
CA LYS A 13 50.70 -25.84 2.69
C LYS A 13 49.19 -25.65 2.97
N GLY A 14 48.39 -25.57 1.89
CA GLY A 14 46.96 -25.92 1.86
C GLY A 14 46.71 -27.44 1.77
N PRO A 15 45.45 -27.90 1.85
CA PRO A 15 44.84 -28.51 0.66
C PRO A 15 43.30 -28.33 0.49
N ASN A 16 42.91 -28.07 -0.77
CA ASN A 16 41.96 -28.85 -1.58
C ASN A 16 40.42 -28.71 -1.34
N GLN A 17 39.75 -27.95 -2.22
CA GLN A 17 38.31 -28.12 -2.54
C GLN A 17 38.16 -28.62 -3.97
N LYS A 18 37.40 -29.71 -4.11
CA LYS A 18 37.08 -30.41 -5.36
C LYS A 18 35.98 -29.65 -6.11
N HIS A 19 36.23 -29.30 -7.37
CA HIS A 19 35.18 -28.91 -8.32
C HIS A 19 34.84 -30.10 -9.22
N SER A 20 33.55 -30.43 -9.30
CA SER A 20 32.98 -31.44 -10.19
C SER A 20 32.92 -30.93 -11.64
N ARG A 21 33.47 -31.72 -12.56
CA ARG A 21 33.36 -31.55 -14.02
C ARG A 21 31.94 -31.87 -14.51
N PRO A 22 31.47 -31.24 -15.61
CA PRO A 22 30.44 -31.81 -16.47
C PRO A 22 31.08 -32.60 -17.63
N THR A 23 30.59 -33.83 -17.86
CA THR A 23 31.00 -34.68 -18.99
C THR A 23 30.05 -34.47 -20.17
N SER A 24 30.65 -34.22 -21.34
CA SER A 24 30.02 -34.22 -22.66
C SER A 24 29.89 -35.64 -23.19
N THR A 25 28.71 -36.03 -23.66
CA THR A 25 28.51 -37.20 -24.54
C THR A 25 27.47 -36.86 -25.61
N GLY A 26 27.81 -37.21 -26.87
CA GLY A 26 27.17 -36.77 -28.11
C GLY A 26 25.92 -37.56 -28.56
N PRO A 27 25.68 -37.67 -29.88
CA PRO A 27 24.36 -37.39 -30.47
C PRO A 27 23.52 -38.65 -30.71
N LEU A 28 22.19 -38.52 -30.53
CA LEU A 28 21.22 -39.53 -30.95
C LEU A 28 20.24 -38.94 -31.96
N LYS A 29 20.24 -39.57 -33.13
CA LYS A 29 19.39 -39.35 -34.29
C LYS A 29 18.07 -40.10 -34.08
N GLY A 30 16.94 -39.39 -34.11
CA GLY A 30 15.61 -39.97 -34.01
C GLY A 30 14.62 -39.23 -34.90
N ARG A 31 14.39 -39.78 -36.09
CA ARG A 31 13.36 -39.37 -37.06
C ARG A 31 12.10 -40.16 -36.77
N MET A 32 10.96 -39.52 -36.46
CA MET A 32 9.63 -40.13 -36.68
C MET A 32 8.61 -39.07 -37.11
N MET A 33 7.69 -39.56 -37.94
CA MET A 33 6.79 -38.84 -38.82
C MET A 33 5.49 -38.40 -38.12
N ILE A 34 4.86 -37.41 -38.74
CA ILE A 34 3.45 -37.03 -38.68
C ILE A 34 2.53 -38.27 -38.62
N GLY A 35 1.67 -38.30 -37.61
CA GLY A 35 0.56 -39.24 -37.48
C GLY A 35 -0.67 -38.53 -36.95
N ASN A 36 -1.59 -38.19 -37.85
CA ASN A 36 -2.94 -37.77 -37.51
C ASN A 36 -3.75 -39.02 -37.10
N GLY A 37 -4.32 -39.01 -35.91
CA GLY A 37 -5.22 -40.06 -35.43
C GLY A 37 -6.00 -39.63 -34.18
N SER A 38 -7.27 -39.30 -34.38
CA SER A 38 -8.33 -39.03 -33.38
C SER A 38 -8.54 -40.24 -32.43
N PRO A 39 -9.22 -40.14 -31.24
CA PRO A 39 -10.67 -39.88 -31.16
C PRO A 39 -11.19 -39.02 -29.98
N VAL A 40 -12.28 -38.29 -30.29
CA VAL A 40 -13.52 -38.09 -29.53
C VAL A 40 -13.48 -38.27 -27.99
N GLY A 41 -13.80 -37.18 -27.28
CA GLY A 41 -14.41 -37.17 -25.96
C GLY A 41 -15.54 -36.14 -25.93
N ASN A 42 -16.77 -36.62 -26.12
CA ASN A 42 -17.99 -35.83 -26.22
C ASN A 42 -18.59 -35.62 -24.82
N CYS A 43 -18.64 -34.38 -24.34
CA CYS A 43 -19.35 -34.04 -23.10
C CYS A 43 -20.54 -33.14 -23.46
N TYR A 44 -21.69 -33.78 -23.71
CA TYR A 44 -22.99 -33.14 -23.76
C TYR A 44 -23.34 -32.55 -22.40
N LEU A 45 -23.62 -31.25 -22.35
CA LEU A 45 -24.50 -30.66 -21.33
C LEU A 45 -25.45 -29.70 -22.05
N ASP A 46 -26.70 -30.15 -22.20
CA ASP A 46 -27.87 -29.34 -22.45
C ASP A 46 -28.04 -28.30 -21.33
N PRO A 47 -28.55 -27.10 -21.68
CA PRO A 47 -29.72 -26.65 -20.96
C PRO A 47 -30.75 -26.00 -21.89
N GLN A 48 -31.89 -26.66 -22.06
CA GLN A 48 -33.13 -25.99 -22.44
C GLN A 48 -33.58 -25.02 -21.35
N GLY A 49 -34.01 -23.84 -21.79
CA GLY A 49 -35.28 -23.28 -21.31
C GLY A 49 -35.22 -22.03 -20.46
N PHE A 50 -34.86 -20.88 -21.04
CA PHE A 50 -35.49 -19.61 -20.64
C PHE A 50 -35.76 -18.73 -21.86
N HIS A 51 -37.04 -18.66 -22.23
CA HIS A 51 -37.59 -17.69 -23.16
C HIS A 51 -37.57 -16.30 -22.49
N SER A 52 -36.97 -15.31 -23.14
CA SER A 52 -37.41 -13.92 -23.02
C SER A 52 -37.20 -13.26 -24.36
N GLY A 53 -38.31 -12.93 -25.03
CA GLY A 53 -38.32 -12.35 -26.36
C GLY A 53 -37.99 -10.86 -26.34
N PHE A 54 -37.36 -10.41 -27.43
CA PHE A 54 -37.66 -9.09 -27.98
C PHE A 54 -37.59 -9.16 -29.51
N LEU A 55 -38.52 -8.45 -30.14
CA LEU A 55 -38.97 -8.62 -31.51
C LEU A 55 -37.98 -8.08 -32.57
N SER A 56 -38.03 -8.77 -33.72
CA SER A 56 -37.72 -8.37 -35.10
C SER A 56 -37.98 -6.89 -35.43
N ALA A 57 -37.37 -6.21 -36.40
CA ALA A 57 -36.90 -6.63 -37.71
C ALA A 57 -36.09 -5.48 -38.35
N THR A 58 -35.06 -5.78 -39.16
CA THR A 58 -34.92 -5.20 -40.50
C THR A 58 -34.11 -6.13 -41.40
N LYS A 59 -34.62 -6.25 -42.61
CA LYS A 59 -34.33 -7.16 -43.71
C LYS A 59 -33.06 -6.73 -44.47
N GLY A 60 -32.24 -7.69 -44.89
CA GLY A 60 -31.42 -7.54 -46.10
C GLY A 60 -29.95 -7.98 -46.03
N ALA A 61 -29.58 -8.81 -47.01
CA ALA A 61 -28.24 -9.13 -47.50
C ALA A 61 -27.44 -10.23 -46.77
N ASN A 62 -27.50 -11.39 -47.41
CA ASN A 62 -26.58 -12.52 -47.35
C ASN A 62 -25.14 -12.10 -47.70
N VAL A 63 -24.18 -12.28 -46.79
CA VAL A 63 -22.75 -12.44 -47.11
C VAL A 63 -22.18 -13.48 -46.15
N ASN A 64 -21.60 -14.54 -46.72
CA ASN A 64 -20.82 -15.55 -46.04
C ASN A 64 -19.64 -14.90 -45.29
N GLY A 65 -19.57 -15.12 -43.97
CA GLY A 65 -18.46 -14.66 -43.13
C GLY A 65 -18.17 -15.69 -42.03
N HIS A 66 -17.11 -16.44 -42.25
CA HIS A 66 -16.54 -17.42 -41.33
C HIS A 66 -15.99 -16.72 -40.06
N ALA A 67 -16.22 -17.35 -38.90
CA ALA A 67 -15.44 -17.32 -37.65
C ALA A 67 -14.96 -15.95 -37.09
N ASP A 68 -15.54 -15.55 -35.95
CA ASP A 68 -14.81 -15.26 -34.69
C ASP A 68 -15.69 -14.43 -33.74
N SER A 69 -16.58 -15.09 -32.99
CA SER A 69 -17.40 -14.44 -31.95
C SER A 69 -17.36 -15.17 -30.60
N TYR A 70 -16.30 -15.95 -30.33
CA TYR A 70 -16.08 -16.62 -29.04
C TYR A 70 -14.90 -16.08 -28.25
N SER A 71 -14.07 -15.19 -28.82
CA SER A 71 -12.92 -14.61 -28.11
C SER A 71 -13.37 -13.56 -27.09
N THR A 72 -14.22 -12.59 -27.47
CA THR A 72 -14.58 -11.46 -26.60
C THR A 72 -15.44 -11.84 -25.37
N CYS A 73 -16.12 -12.99 -25.42
CA CYS A 73 -17.03 -13.43 -24.36
C CYS A 73 -16.32 -14.02 -23.13
N SER A 74 -15.09 -14.52 -23.30
CA SER A 74 -14.27 -15.07 -22.20
C SER A 74 -13.76 -13.96 -21.26
N TYR A 75 -13.28 -12.85 -21.83
CA TYR A 75 -12.69 -11.75 -21.06
C TYR A 75 -13.75 -10.94 -20.29
N LEU A 76 -14.92 -10.72 -20.89
CA LEU A 76 -16.07 -10.06 -20.25
C LEU A 76 -16.66 -10.90 -19.11
N THR A 77 -16.72 -12.22 -19.28
CA THR A 77 -17.24 -13.13 -18.26
C THR A 77 -16.28 -13.27 -17.07
N SER A 78 -14.96 -13.25 -17.32
CA SER A 78 -13.95 -13.27 -16.24
C SER A 78 -13.92 -11.98 -15.41
N TYR A 79 -14.11 -10.82 -16.05
CA TYR A 79 -14.19 -9.53 -15.34
C TYR A 79 -15.49 -9.41 -14.52
N ASN A 80 -16.61 -9.90 -15.07
CA ASN A 80 -17.91 -9.89 -14.37
C ASN A 80 -18.00 -10.97 -13.28
N ALA A 81 -17.37 -12.13 -13.45
CA ALA A 81 -17.28 -13.14 -12.38
C ALA A 81 -16.48 -12.64 -11.17
N LYS A 82 -15.44 -11.82 -11.40
CA LYS A 82 -14.70 -11.13 -10.32
C LYS A 82 -15.55 -10.09 -9.59
N LYS A 83 -16.51 -9.44 -10.25
CA LYS A 83 -17.50 -8.57 -9.59
C LYS A 83 -18.52 -9.32 -8.74
N ARG A 84 -18.72 -10.64 -8.96
CA ARG A 84 -19.72 -11.45 -8.25
C ARG A 84 -19.20 -12.26 -7.07
N LEU A 85 -17.89 -12.25 -6.81
CA LEU A 85 -17.28 -13.04 -5.71
C LEU A 85 -17.10 -12.28 -4.39
N SER A 86 -17.54 -11.01 -4.32
CA SER A 86 -17.41 -10.22 -3.10
C SER A 86 -18.52 -9.18 -3.04
N ASN A 87 -19.75 -9.64 -2.81
CA ASN A 87 -20.85 -8.77 -2.41
C ASN A 87 -20.62 -8.36 -0.96
N ALA A 88 -19.59 -7.54 -0.75
CA ALA A 88 -19.42 -6.87 0.52
C ALA A 88 -20.70 -6.04 0.77
N PRO A 89 -21.22 -6.00 2.01
CA PRO A 89 -22.38 -5.17 2.32
C PRO A 89 -22.15 -3.73 1.83
N PRO A 90 -23.19 -3.01 1.38
CA PRO A 90 -23.05 -1.68 0.76
C PRO A 90 -22.37 -0.64 1.67
N GLU A 91 -22.39 -0.88 2.98
CA GLU A 91 -21.75 -0.04 4.00
C GLU A 91 -20.24 -0.30 4.16
N THR A 92 -19.64 -1.26 3.44
CA THR A 92 -18.23 -1.60 3.62
C THR A 92 -17.30 -0.88 2.64
N LEU A 93 -16.04 -0.77 3.04
CA LEU A 93 -14.98 -0.22 2.21
C LEU A 93 -14.74 -1.02 0.92
N GLY A 94 -14.98 -2.33 0.94
CA GLY A 94 -14.89 -3.19 -0.23
C GLY A 94 -15.98 -2.88 -1.26
N ALA A 95 -17.20 -2.61 -0.82
CA ALA A 95 -18.31 -2.21 -1.69
C ALA A 95 -18.09 -0.79 -2.26
N ALA A 96 -17.56 0.13 -1.45
CA ALA A 96 -17.22 1.49 -1.85
C ALA A 96 -15.91 1.60 -2.68
N ALA A 97 -15.18 0.49 -2.87
CA ALA A 97 -13.85 0.46 -3.49
C ALA A 97 -12.80 1.37 -2.79
N LEU A 98 -12.96 1.64 -1.49
CA LEU A 98 -12.09 2.50 -0.69
C LEU A 98 -11.04 1.73 0.13
N ALA A 99 -11.18 0.41 0.28
CA ALA A 99 -10.35 -0.39 1.19
C ALA A 99 -8.84 -0.21 0.97
N LEU A 100 -8.38 -0.26 -0.29
CA LEU A 100 -6.96 -0.09 -0.62
C LEU A 100 -6.50 1.36 -0.40
N HIS A 101 -7.36 2.33 -0.73
CA HIS A 101 -7.06 3.74 -0.58
C HIS A 101 -6.91 4.12 0.89
N TYR A 102 -7.82 3.66 1.75
CA TYR A 102 -7.71 3.86 3.20
C TYR A 102 -6.56 3.09 3.83
N ALA A 103 -6.22 1.90 3.32
CA ALA A 103 -4.99 1.21 3.78
C ALA A 103 -3.75 2.08 3.58
N ASN A 104 -3.60 2.72 2.41
CA ASN A 104 -2.47 3.63 2.16
C ASN A 104 -2.48 4.84 3.11
N VAL A 105 -3.64 5.46 3.35
CA VAL A 105 -3.78 6.58 4.29
C VAL A 105 -3.37 6.16 5.70
N ILE A 106 -3.85 5.00 6.18
CA ILE A 106 -3.54 4.49 7.52
C ILE A 106 -2.03 4.21 7.66
N ILE A 107 -1.39 3.60 6.67
CA ILE A 107 0.05 3.33 6.70
C ILE A 107 0.87 4.62 6.72
N VAL A 108 0.44 5.65 5.98
CA VAL A 108 1.10 6.97 6.05
C VAL A 108 0.94 7.57 7.44
N ILE A 109 -0.26 7.54 8.02
CA ILE A 109 -0.51 8.01 9.40
C ILE A 109 0.38 7.26 10.40
N GLU A 110 0.45 5.93 10.31
CA GLU A 110 1.29 5.10 11.19
C GLU A 110 2.75 5.54 11.17
N LYS A 111 3.32 5.74 9.98
CA LYS A 111 4.70 6.22 9.82
C LYS A 111 4.91 7.60 10.43
N LEU A 112 3.92 8.48 10.29
CA LEU A 112 3.97 9.83 10.84
C LEU A 112 3.87 9.82 12.37
N VAL A 113 3.04 8.95 12.95
CA VAL A 113 2.95 8.77 14.41
C VAL A 113 4.24 8.17 14.97
N ALA A 114 4.86 7.22 14.26
CA ALA A 114 6.13 6.62 14.67
C ALA A 114 7.30 7.62 14.62
N SER A 115 7.26 8.58 13.69
CA SER A 115 8.31 9.58 13.50
C SER A 115 7.76 11.01 13.36
N PRO A 116 7.21 11.61 14.44
CA PRO A 116 6.57 12.93 14.37
C PRO A 116 7.51 14.07 13.99
N HIS A 117 8.81 13.87 14.20
CA HIS A 117 9.88 14.84 13.91
C HIS A 117 10.24 14.91 12.42
N LEU A 118 9.88 13.89 11.61
CA LEU A 118 10.14 13.87 10.17
C LEU A 118 9.06 14.61 9.35
N ILE A 119 8.14 15.27 10.03
CA ILE A 119 6.94 15.79 9.41
C ILE A 119 7.20 17.21 8.93
N GLY A 120 7.68 17.27 7.69
CA GLY A 120 7.77 18.51 6.92
C GLY A 120 6.41 19.00 6.42
N HIS A 121 6.41 20.21 5.85
CA HIS A 121 5.25 20.79 5.19
C HIS A 121 4.73 19.86 4.08
N ASP A 122 5.65 19.34 3.26
CA ASP A 122 5.33 18.48 2.11
C ASP A 122 4.61 17.18 2.54
N ALA A 123 5.09 16.51 3.60
CA ALA A 123 4.46 15.29 4.11
C ALA A 123 3.02 15.53 4.58
N ARG A 124 2.74 16.70 5.15
CA ARG A 124 1.37 17.10 5.53
C ARG A 124 0.50 17.35 4.31
N GLU A 125 1.02 18.04 3.30
CA GLU A 125 0.29 18.29 2.06
C GLU A 125 -0.03 16.99 1.31
N ASP A 126 0.96 16.10 1.19
CA ASP A 126 0.80 14.77 0.59
C ASP A 126 -0.30 13.96 1.30
N LEU A 127 -0.28 13.93 2.64
CA LEU A 127 -1.34 13.26 3.40
C LEU A 127 -2.71 13.86 3.10
N TYR A 128 -2.84 15.19 3.09
CA TYR A 128 -4.11 15.87 2.78
C TYR A 128 -4.60 15.58 1.35
N ASN A 129 -3.69 15.49 0.38
CA ASN A 129 -3.99 15.16 -1.01
C ASN A 129 -4.41 13.70 -1.19
N MET A 130 -3.95 12.81 -0.30
CA MET A 130 -4.40 11.42 -0.25
C MET A 130 -5.79 11.24 0.35
N LEU A 131 -6.39 12.25 1.00
CA LEU A 131 -7.70 12.09 1.64
C LEU A 131 -8.87 12.24 0.64
N PRO A 132 -9.86 11.32 0.62
CA PRO A 132 -11.12 11.53 -0.07
C PRO A 132 -11.86 12.77 0.42
N ALA A 133 -12.81 13.21 -0.41
CA ALA A 133 -13.62 14.38 -0.09
C ALA A 133 -14.40 14.21 1.23
N SER A 134 -14.87 12.99 1.56
CA SER A 134 -15.56 12.69 2.82
C SER A 134 -14.66 12.96 4.03
N LEU A 135 -13.47 12.36 4.07
CA LEU A 135 -12.50 12.57 5.14
C LEU A 135 -12.05 14.03 5.24
N ARG A 136 -11.81 14.72 4.12
CA ARG A 136 -11.47 16.16 4.15
C ARG A 136 -12.59 16.99 4.75
N GLY A 137 -13.84 16.66 4.44
CA GLY A 137 -15.02 17.31 5.00
C GLY A 137 -15.14 17.08 6.51
N ALA A 138 -15.02 15.83 6.96
CA ALA A 138 -15.07 15.43 8.36
C ALA A 138 -13.94 16.05 9.19
N LEU A 139 -12.71 16.04 8.68
CA LEU A 139 -11.57 16.66 9.34
C LEU A 139 -11.77 18.18 9.47
N ARG A 140 -12.25 18.84 8.41
CA ARG A 140 -12.52 20.28 8.46
C ARG A 140 -13.61 20.61 9.47
N SER A 141 -14.69 19.82 9.55
CA SER A 141 -15.77 20.07 10.50
C SER A 141 -15.30 19.90 11.95
N LYS A 142 -14.45 18.91 12.23
CA LYS A 142 -13.84 18.68 13.55
C LYS A 142 -12.83 19.74 13.94
N LEU A 143 -12.03 20.25 13.00
CA LEU A 143 -11.00 21.25 13.29
C LEU A 143 -11.52 22.71 13.30
N LYS A 144 -12.64 22.99 12.62
CA LYS A 144 -13.20 24.35 12.51
C LYS A 144 -13.49 25.04 13.85
N PRO A 145 -14.06 24.37 14.89
CA PRO A 145 -14.25 24.97 16.21
C PRO A 145 -12.93 25.38 16.85
N PHE A 146 -11.88 24.56 16.68
CA PHE A 146 -10.58 24.80 17.30
C PHE A 146 -9.80 25.89 16.59
N ALA A 147 -9.96 26.09 15.28
CA ALA A 147 -9.20 27.08 14.50
C ALA A 147 -9.21 28.51 15.08
N LYS A 148 -10.28 28.91 15.80
CA LYS A 148 -10.40 30.22 16.44
C LYS A 148 -9.79 30.29 17.86
N SER A 149 -9.72 29.15 18.55
CA SER A 149 -9.16 29.02 19.90
C SER A 149 -7.65 28.73 19.87
N LEU A 150 -7.16 28.16 18.76
CA LEU A 150 -5.81 27.62 18.62
C LEU A 150 -4.72 28.67 18.37
N THR A 151 -5.08 29.93 18.15
CA THR A 151 -4.14 31.04 17.98
C THR A 151 -3.70 31.65 19.31
N SER A 152 -4.26 31.20 20.44
CA SER A 152 -3.99 31.76 21.78
C SER A 152 -3.67 30.70 22.85
N SER A 153 -3.77 29.41 22.54
CA SER A 153 -3.55 28.34 23.52
C SER A 153 -2.08 27.95 23.55
N VAL A 154 -1.46 28.05 24.73
CA VAL A 154 -0.25 27.30 25.04
C VAL A 154 -0.59 25.81 24.84
N TYR A 155 0.15 25.13 23.97
CA TYR A 155 -0.05 23.71 23.77
C TYR A 155 0.45 22.93 24.99
N ASP A 156 -0.38 22.03 25.49
CA ASP A 156 -0.08 21.21 26.65
C ASP A 156 0.67 19.93 26.24
N THR A 157 1.82 19.72 26.89
CA THR A 157 2.68 18.54 26.76
C THR A 157 1.97 17.28 27.24
N VAL A 158 1.17 17.34 28.30
CA VAL A 158 0.43 16.18 28.83
C VAL A 158 -0.59 15.72 27.79
N LEU A 159 -1.38 16.66 27.29
CA LEU A 159 -2.35 16.38 26.22
C LEU A 159 -1.68 15.87 24.94
N ALA A 160 -0.47 16.32 24.60
CA ALA A 160 0.29 15.79 23.47
C ALA A 160 0.65 14.31 23.66
N GLY A 161 1.04 13.94 24.88
CA GLY A 161 1.27 12.54 25.25
C GLY A 161 0.00 11.70 25.15
N GLU A 162 -1.13 12.19 25.67
CA GLU A 162 -2.42 11.49 25.60
C GLU A 162 -2.88 11.26 24.16
N TRP A 163 -2.73 12.26 23.29
CA TRP A 163 -3.02 12.09 21.85
C TRP A 163 -2.12 11.05 21.20
N ASN A 164 -0.82 11.04 21.55
CA ASN A 164 0.10 10.06 21.01
C ASN A 164 -0.29 8.63 21.41
N GLU A 165 -0.54 8.40 22.70
CA GLU A 165 -0.97 7.10 23.21
C GLU A 165 -2.31 6.65 22.62
N ALA A 166 -3.29 7.56 22.51
CA ALA A 166 -4.57 7.25 21.89
C ALA A 166 -4.42 6.83 20.42
N MET A 167 -3.57 7.52 19.65
CA MET A 167 -3.30 7.15 18.26
C MET A 167 -2.58 5.81 18.15
N LEU A 168 -1.61 5.54 19.02
CA LEU A 168 -0.93 4.24 19.08
C LEU A 168 -1.91 3.10 19.39
N GLY A 169 -2.81 3.29 20.35
CA GLY A 169 -3.84 2.30 20.68
C GLY A 169 -4.83 2.04 19.54
N ILE A 170 -5.17 3.05 18.74
CA ILE A 170 -5.97 2.85 17.52
C ILE A 170 -5.17 2.10 16.45
N LEU A 171 -3.92 2.49 16.24
CA LEU A 171 -3.07 1.91 15.20
C LEU A 171 -2.67 0.47 15.51
N GLU A 172 -2.59 0.08 16.78
CA GLU A 172 -2.27 -1.30 17.21
C GLU A 172 -3.16 -2.33 16.51
N TRP A 173 -4.46 -2.06 16.40
CA TRP A 173 -5.40 -2.96 15.74
C TRP A 173 -5.69 -2.58 14.28
N LEU A 174 -5.55 -1.31 13.89
CA LEU A 174 -5.88 -0.84 12.55
C LEU A 174 -4.74 -1.05 11.54
N ALA A 175 -3.49 -0.82 11.95
CA ALA A 175 -2.33 -0.94 11.08
C ALA A 175 -2.15 -2.35 10.51
N PRO A 176 -2.26 -3.46 11.29
CA PRO A 176 -2.14 -4.81 10.74
C PRO A 176 -3.15 -5.09 9.61
N LEU A 177 -4.38 -4.57 9.72
CA LEU A 177 -5.42 -4.72 8.68
C LEU A 177 -5.06 -3.94 7.41
N ALA A 178 -4.49 -2.74 7.55
CA ALA A 178 -4.03 -1.93 6.43
C ALA A 178 -2.86 -2.60 5.69
N HIS A 179 -1.83 -3.06 6.42
CA HIS A 179 -0.71 -3.81 5.85
C HIS A 179 -1.15 -5.07 5.13
N ASN A 180 -2.09 -5.82 5.73
CA ASN A 180 -2.68 -7.00 5.11
C ASN A 180 -3.44 -6.65 3.83
N MET A 181 -4.11 -5.50 3.75
CA MET A 181 -4.77 -5.05 2.52
C MET A 181 -3.77 -4.78 1.39
N ILE A 182 -2.64 -4.14 1.68
CA ILE A 182 -1.56 -3.91 0.70
C ILE A 182 -1.00 -5.24 0.21
N ARG A 183 -0.67 -6.15 1.15
CA ARG A 183 -0.15 -7.49 0.81
C ARG A 183 -1.14 -8.29 -0.03
N TRP A 184 -2.41 -8.32 0.39
CA TRP A 184 -3.49 -9.01 -0.30
C TRP A 184 -3.61 -8.55 -1.75
N GLN A 185 -3.45 -7.24 -1.98
CA GLN A 185 -3.50 -6.66 -3.32
C GLN A 185 -2.23 -6.95 -4.13
N SER A 186 -1.04 -6.88 -3.52
CA SER A 186 0.22 -7.16 -4.23
C SER A 186 0.29 -8.60 -4.74
N GLU A 187 -0.16 -9.59 -3.96
CA GLU A 187 -0.16 -11.00 -4.39
C GLU A 187 -1.02 -11.28 -5.64
N ARG A 188 -1.97 -10.39 -5.94
CA ARG A 188 -2.88 -10.47 -7.10
C ARG A 188 -2.45 -9.57 -8.26
N SER A 189 -1.47 -8.70 -8.06
CA SER A 189 -0.83 -7.96 -9.14
C SER A 189 0.25 -8.84 -9.78
N PHE A 190 0.14 -9.11 -11.07
CA PHE A 190 1.07 -9.98 -11.81
C PHE A 190 2.54 -9.53 -11.71
N GLU A 191 2.80 -8.24 -11.47
CA GLU A 191 4.14 -7.66 -11.31
C GLU A 191 4.83 -8.07 -10.00
N HIS A 192 4.06 -8.39 -8.96
CA HIS A 192 4.57 -8.65 -7.60
C HIS A 192 4.61 -10.15 -7.23
N GLN A 193 4.11 -11.04 -8.10
CA GLN A 193 4.05 -12.49 -7.83
C GLN A 193 5.43 -13.16 -7.73
N ASN A 194 6.50 -12.53 -8.22
CA ASN A 194 7.83 -13.12 -8.27
C ASN A 194 8.71 -12.82 -7.04
N PHE A 195 8.31 -11.89 -6.16
CA PHE A 195 9.16 -11.42 -5.05
C PHE A 195 8.59 -11.66 -3.64
N VAL A 196 7.29 -11.91 -3.51
CA VAL A 196 6.64 -12.07 -2.20
C VAL A 196 6.34 -13.54 -1.95
N SER A 197 6.87 -14.07 -0.85
CA SER A 197 6.49 -15.38 -0.30
C SER A 197 4.96 -15.41 -0.15
N ARG A 198 4.26 -16.28 -0.92
CA ARG A 198 2.80 -16.40 -0.91
C ARG A 198 2.31 -16.68 0.51
N THR A 199 1.92 -15.65 1.22
CA THR A 199 1.33 -15.75 2.55
C THR A 199 -0.12 -15.41 2.35
N ASN A 200 -0.95 -16.44 2.18
CA ASN A 200 -2.36 -16.27 1.80
C ASN A 200 -3.12 -15.40 2.83
N VAL A 201 -3.16 -14.09 2.61
CA VAL A 201 -3.97 -13.17 3.41
C VAL A 201 -5.43 -13.32 2.99
N LEU A 202 -6.33 -13.40 3.95
CA LEU A 202 -7.77 -13.46 3.72
C LEU A 202 -8.38 -12.06 3.72
N LEU A 203 -9.43 -11.81 2.92
CA LEU A 203 -10.13 -10.51 2.89
C LEU A 203 -10.69 -10.08 4.27
N VAL A 204 -11.04 -11.03 5.13
CA VAL A 204 -11.52 -10.74 6.50
C VAL A 204 -10.40 -10.22 7.42
N GLN A 205 -9.14 -10.49 7.07
CA GLN A 205 -7.97 -9.98 7.78
C GLN A 205 -7.51 -8.61 7.25
N THR A 206 -8.28 -8.03 6.33
CA THR A 206 -8.02 -6.71 5.73
C THR A 206 -9.17 -5.75 6.02
N LEU A 207 -9.02 -4.50 5.56
CA LEU A 207 -10.07 -3.49 5.63
C LEU A 207 -11.26 -3.74 4.70
N TYR A 208 -11.27 -4.81 3.91
CA TYR A 208 -12.27 -5.02 2.85
C TYR A 208 -13.71 -5.06 3.37
N TYR A 209 -13.94 -5.70 4.52
CA TYR A 209 -15.27 -5.78 5.14
C TYR A 209 -15.48 -4.74 6.25
N ALA A 210 -14.54 -3.82 6.46
CA ALA A 210 -14.71 -2.77 7.47
C ALA A 210 -15.84 -1.83 7.07
N ASN A 211 -16.65 -1.41 8.06
CA ASN A 211 -17.72 -0.43 7.86
C ASN A 211 -17.11 0.95 7.54
N GLN A 212 -17.57 1.56 6.45
CA GLN A 212 -17.03 2.79 5.92
C GLN A 212 -17.13 3.94 6.92
N GLU A 213 -18.31 4.19 7.48
CA GLU A 213 -18.55 5.32 8.39
C GLU A 213 -17.68 5.22 9.65
N LYS A 214 -17.61 4.03 10.24
CA LYS A 214 -16.77 3.77 11.42
C LYS A 214 -15.30 3.99 11.09
N THR A 215 -14.81 3.44 9.97
CA THR A 215 -13.42 3.63 9.57
C THR A 215 -13.10 5.09 9.28
N GLU A 216 -13.99 5.83 8.60
CA GLU A 216 -13.79 7.25 8.34
C GLU A 216 -13.77 8.08 9.63
N SER A 217 -14.60 7.75 10.62
CA SER A 217 -14.57 8.38 11.94
C SER A 217 -13.25 8.12 12.64
N THR A 218 -12.79 6.86 12.69
CA THR A 218 -11.52 6.49 13.31
C THR A 218 -10.32 7.15 12.63
N ILE A 219 -10.29 7.19 11.28
CA ILE A 219 -9.23 7.90 10.55
C ILE A 219 -9.29 9.40 10.85
N THR A 220 -10.48 9.99 10.96
CA THR A 220 -10.62 11.41 11.31
C THR A 220 -10.06 11.71 12.70
N GLU A 221 -10.27 10.83 13.69
CA GLU A 221 -9.69 10.97 15.03
C GLU A 221 -8.15 10.94 15.00
N LEU A 222 -7.57 9.99 14.25
CA LEU A 222 -6.12 9.94 14.03
C LEU A 222 -5.60 11.25 13.41
N LEU A 223 -6.30 11.78 12.40
CA LEU A 223 -5.91 13.02 11.73
C LEU A 223 -6.00 14.25 12.65
N VAL A 224 -6.97 14.29 13.58
CA VAL A 224 -7.08 15.35 14.59
C VAL A 224 -5.92 15.27 15.58
N GLY A 225 -5.61 14.08 16.10
CA GLY A 225 -4.47 13.87 17.00
C GLY A 225 -3.15 14.23 16.33
N LEU A 226 -2.96 13.81 15.08
CA LEU A 226 -1.76 14.13 14.30
C LEU A 226 -1.62 15.65 14.07
N ASN A 227 -2.72 16.34 13.75
CA ASN A 227 -2.73 17.80 13.64
C ASN A 227 -2.37 18.49 14.97
N TYR A 228 -2.75 17.92 16.11
CA TYR A 228 -2.34 18.42 17.43
C TYR A 228 -0.84 18.26 17.66
N ILE A 229 -0.30 17.04 17.45
CA ILE A 229 1.13 16.75 17.64
C ILE A 229 2.01 17.62 16.73
N TRP A 230 1.63 17.84 15.48
CA TRP A 230 2.38 18.71 14.56
C TRP A 230 2.53 20.13 15.07
N ARG A 231 1.45 20.69 15.62
CA ARG A 231 1.47 22.05 16.13
C ARG A 231 2.28 22.14 17.42
N TYR A 232 2.11 21.17 18.31
CA TYR A 232 2.92 21.07 19.53
C TYR A 232 4.41 20.99 19.21
N GLY A 233 4.83 20.10 18.30
CA GLY A 233 6.23 19.95 17.90
C GLY A 233 6.83 21.24 17.31
N ARG A 234 6.05 21.99 16.52
CA ARG A 234 6.50 23.30 16.01
C ARG A 234 6.69 24.33 17.11
N GLU A 235 5.76 24.40 18.06
CA GLU A 235 5.83 25.36 19.17
C GLU A 235 7.05 25.08 20.07
N VAL A 236 7.29 23.81 20.40
CA VAL A 236 8.46 23.40 21.19
C VAL A 236 9.77 23.72 20.46
N ASN A 237 9.84 23.46 19.14
CA ASN A 237 11.01 23.78 18.35
C ASN A 237 11.23 25.31 18.25
N ALA A 238 10.17 26.09 18.04
CA ALA A 238 10.26 27.55 18.00
C ALA A 238 10.80 28.13 19.32
N LYS A 239 10.29 27.66 20.47
CA LYS A 239 10.79 28.05 21.80
C LYS A 239 12.25 27.70 22.01
N ALA A 240 12.66 26.49 21.63
CA ALA A 240 14.06 26.08 21.73
C ALA A 240 15.01 26.94 20.87
N ILE A 241 14.56 27.34 19.67
CA ILE A 241 15.32 28.26 18.80
C ILE A 241 15.44 29.65 19.44
N GLU A 242 14.36 30.17 20.04
CA GLU A 242 14.36 31.45 20.75
C GLU A 242 15.30 31.42 21.95
N GLU A 243 15.23 30.39 22.80
CA GLU A 243 16.12 30.19 23.95
C GLU A 243 17.60 30.11 23.51
N CYS A 244 17.90 29.39 22.41
CA CYS A 244 19.25 29.32 21.85
C CYS A 244 19.74 30.65 21.25
N ALA A 245 18.83 31.48 20.73
CA ALA A 245 19.15 32.81 20.22
C ALA A 245 19.44 33.77 21.38
N SER A 246 18.59 33.77 22.41
CA SER A 246 18.77 34.58 23.62
C SER A 246 20.03 34.21 24.39
N ALA A 247 20.35 32.91 24.52
CA ALA A 247 21.61 32.46 25.13
C ALA A 247 22.84 33.01 24.38
N ARG A 248 22.83 33.00 23.04
CA ARG A 248 23.93 33.53 22.22
C ARG A 248 24.10 35.05 22.32
N MET A 249 23.02 35.80 22.59
CA MET A 249 23.13 37.24 22.81
C MET A 249 23.71 37.57 24.18
N MET A 250 23.43 36.76 25.21
CA MET A 250 24.00 36.97 26.55
C MET A 250 25.51 36.71 26.62
N PHE A 251 26.07 35.81 25.81
CA PHE A 251 27.52 35.54 25.78
C PHE A 251 28.35 36.54 24.97
N ASN A 252 27.72 37.42 24.17
CA ASN A 252 28.43 38.40 23.34
C ASN A 252 28.54 39.79 23.99
N ASP A 253 27.86 40.04 25.12
CA ASP A 253 27.88 41.32 25.83
C ASP A 253 29.03 41.43 26.87
N ASP A 254 29.64 40.29 27.24
CA ASP A 254 30.73 40.22 28.24
C ASP A 254 32.14 40.54 27.69
N TYR A 255 32.26 41.14 26.49
CA TYR A 255 33.56 41.43 25.85
C TYR A 255 33.75 42.87 25.37
N LEU A 256 32.95 43.83 25.85
CA LEU A 256 33.04 45.26 25.50
C LEU A 256 33.27 46.19 26.71
N ASP A 257 33.95 45.72 27.75
CA ASP A 257 34.53 46.57 28.79
C ASP A 257 35.98 46.12 29.08
N GLU A 258 36.93 46.59 28.26
CA GLU A 258 38.33 46.88 28.64
C GLU A 258 39.06 47.72 27.57
#